data_AF-A0A2N2PMX7-F1
#
_entry.id   AF-A0A2N2PMX7-F1
#
_cell.length_a   1.000
_cell.length_b   1.000
_cell.length_c   1.000
_cell.angle_alpha   90.00
_cell.angle_beta   90.00
_cell.angle_gamma   90.00
#
_symmetry.space_group_name_H-M   'P 1'
#
loop_
_entity.id
_entity.type
_entity.pdbx_description
1 polymer ?
#
loop_
_entity_poly.entity_id
_entity_poly.type
_entity_poly.pdbx_seq_one_letter_code
_entity_poly.pdbx_strand_id
1 'polypeptide(L)'
;MKRGLITNIILFLLFAAFFTPAVLIQRRGLENVLKNPPFQETWLLSSRSGPMLRLMSLRYDMVAADFLWLRAIQSFGGRGMTNRDWKPVYNMFDTITELDPYFEQAYTFGNLVIGDEGGQQTEGLKLLRKGMFNLIRQYRIPFEGMYVAQWSLRNLDMARWFGRMTVKRPDMPDWVPRVVAYLEVQAGEFFIGYRQFLSNLLQAIDAEDVALQGIALNKVRETIDKLNMFHLMQAYDEYTTATGAPPGRIEDLAGMPALQNVEMPRMSQVMALIQKYARAQGKQGVYEGWKDGIAMPTPDQIAAVELVTTATEGQTRMLPLEGVIFQQSLDKRTGIPEEPHGTRYVLNLSKIGYPWVQKDELILSAAKLQEDLAGLLKGVRDAIAERKKELGRNPRDLHEVFYTDFNTTEPFGGKFNYDPTTGNFTSSTFPKL
;
A
#
# COMPACT_ATOMS: atom_id res chain seq x y z
N MET A 1 -39.23 -34.86 43.88
CA MET A 1 -39.79 -34.21 42.67
C MET A 1 -40.51 -32.88 42.93
N LYS A 2 -41.49 -32.79 43.85
CA LYS A 2 -42.31 -31.56 44.02
C LYS A 2 -41.54 -30.30 44.47
N ARG A 3 -40.48 -30.42 45.28
CA ARG A 3 -39.67 -29.26 45.72
C ARG A 3 -38.89 -28.59 44.58
N GLY A 4 -38.28 -29.35 43.67
CA GLY A 4 -37.56 -28.79 42.52
C GLY A 4 -38.49 -28.09 41.52
N LEU A 5 -39.72 -28.59 41.37
CA LEU A 5 -40.74 -27.95 40.54
C LEU A 5 -41.12 -26.57 41.09
N ILE A 6 -41.32 -26.46 42.42
CA ILE A 6 -41.65 -25.19 43.08
C ILE A 6 -40.48 -24.20 42.96
N THR A 7 -39.24 -24.64 43.17
CA THR A 7 -38.05 -23.79 42.99
C THR A 7 -37.93 -23.28 41.56
N ASN A 8 -38.16 -24.12 40.55
CA ASN A 8 -38.11 -23.72 39.14
C ASN A 8 -39.21 -22.72 38.78
N ILE A 9 -40.42 -22.89 39.33
CA ILE A 9 -41.53 -21.94 39.14
C ILE A 9 -41.17 -20.58 39.78
N ILE A 10 -40.59 -20.59 40.98
CA ILE A 10 -40.16 -19.35 41.66
C ILE A 10 -39.06 -18.64 40.86
N LEU A 11 -38.05 -19.37 40.39
CA LEU A 11 -36.98 -18.81 39.56
C LEU A 11 -37.51 -18.26 38.24
N PHE A 12 -38.45 -18.96 37.60
CA PHE A 12 -39.09 -18.49 36.37
C PHE A 12 -39.92 -17.21 36.61
N LEU A 13 -40.67 -17.16 37.72
CA LEU A 13 -41.45 -15.96 38.08
C LEU A 13 -40.55 -14.78 38.43
N LEU A 14 -39.42 -15.00 39.12
CA LEU A 14 -38.42 -13.98 39.38
C LEU A 14 -37.77 -13.49 38.08
N PHE A 15 -37.42 -14.42 37.19
CA PHE A 15 -36.90 -14.08 35.87
C PHE A 15 -37.90 -13.25 35.07
N ALA A 16 -39.17 -13.67 34.99
CA ALA A 16 -40.22 -12.91 34.31
C ALA A 16 -40.43 -11.54 34.97
N ALA A 17 -40.47 -11.46 36.30
CA ALA A 17 -40.64 -10.21 37.04
C ALA A 17 -39.49 -9.22 36.81
N PHE A 18 -38.25 -9.68 36.61
CA PHE A 18 -37.11 -8.83 36.26
C PHE A 18 -37.02 -8.50 34.76
N PHE A 19 -37.31 -9.47 33.90
CA PHE A 19 -37.10 -9.35 32.45
C PHE A 19 -38.25 -8.63 31.75
N THR A 20 -39.49 -8.82 32.19
CA THR A 20 -40.67 -8.16 31.60
C THR A 20 -40.60 -6.63 31.69
N PRO A 21 -40.26 -6.00 32.84
CA PRO A 21 -40.06 -4.55 32.90
C PRO A 21 -38.93 -4.08 31.97
N ALA A 22 -37.81 -4.80 31.91
CA ALA A 22 -36.69 -4.47 31.02
C ALA A 22 -37.12 -4.49 29.55
N VAL A 23 -37.85 -5.53 29.13
CA VAL A 23 -38.40 -5.66 27.76
C VAL A 23 -39.43 -4.57 27.48
N LEU A 24 -40.30 -4.22 28.43
CA LEU A 24 -41.29 -3.16 28.26
C LEU A 24 -40.65 -1.77 28.17
N ILE A 25 -39.62 -1.49 28.98
CA ILE A 25 -38.83 -0.26 28.92
C ILE A 25 -38.10 -0.19 27.56
N GLN A 26 -37.49 -1.28 27.13
CA GLN A 26 -36.80 -1.34 25.84
C GLN A 26 -37.75 -1.21 24.65
N ARG A 27 -38.92 -1.85 24.70
CA ARG A 27 -39.97 -1.71 23.68
C ARG A 27 -40.47 -0.28 23.60
N ARG A 28 -40.75 0.39 24.73
CA ARG A 28 -41.11 1.81 24.75
C ARG A 28 -39.99 2.69 24.20
N GLY A 29 -38.73 2.37 24.53
CA GLY A 29 -37.55 2.99 23.94
C GLY A 29 -37.52 2.83 22.42
N LEU A 30 -37.74 1.63 21.91
CA LEU A 30 -37.79 1.34 20.47
C LEU A 30 -38.95 2.06 19.77
N GLU A 31 -40.15 2.05 20.35
CA GLU A 31 -41.32 2.76 19.81
C GLU A 31 -41.10 4.28 19.78
N ASN A 32 -40.35 4.84 20.73
CA ASN A 32 -39.94 6.24 20.72
C ASN A 32 -38.84 6.53 19.69
N VAL A 33 -37.89 5.62 19.50
CA VAL A 33 -36.84 5.71 18.47
C VAL A 33 -37.42 5.58 17.05
N LEU A 34 -38.49 4.81 16.88
CA LEU A 34 -39.23 4.69 15.61
C LEU A 34 -40.06 5.94 15.28
N LYS A 35 -40.36 6.80 16.26
CA LYS A 35 -41.26 7.96 16.12
C LYS A 35 -40.57 9.33 16.16
N ASN A 36 -39.31 9.41 16.60
CA ASN A 36 -38.50 10.64 16.66
C ASN A 36 -37.34 10.62 15.63
N PRO A 37 -36.86 11.77 15.14
CA PRO A 37 -35.62 11.84 14.35
C PRO A 37 -34.40 11.55 15.26
N PRO A 38 -33.16 11.48 14.71
CA PRO A 38 -32.12 10.50 15.03
C PRO A 38 -31.89 10.24 16.53
N PHE A 39 -31.56 8.99 16.88
CA PHE A 39 -31.23 8.59 18.25
C PHE A 39 -30.23 9.56 18.89
N GLN A 40 -30.69 10.41 19.81
CA GLN A 40 -29.82 11.27 20.62
C GLN A 40 -29.41 10.50 21.88
N GLU A 41 -28.11 10.20 21.99
CA GLU A 41 -27.56 9.55 23.17
C GLU A 41 -27.83 10.42 24.41
N THR A 42 -28.70 9.96 25.31
CA THR A 42 -29.09 10.69 26.51
C THR A 42 -28.12 10.46 27.67
N TRP A 43 -27.22 9.50 27.55
CA TRP A 43 -26.30 9.12 28.62
C TRP A 43 -25.07 10.03 28.55
N LEU A 44 -25.05 11.03 29.43
CA LEU A 44 -23.94 11.96 29.64
C LEU A 44 -22.79 11.26 30.37
N LEU A 45 -22.24 10.20 29.74
CA LEU A 45 -21.02 9.57 30.22
C LEU A 45 -19.86 10.56 30.10
N SER A 46 -19.04 10.59 31.13
CA SER A 46 -17.81 11.39 31.19
C SER A 46 -16.61 10.46 31.30
N SER A 47 -15.40 10.99 31.16
CA SER A 47 -14.17 10.23 31.42
C SER A 47 -14.04 9.70 32.85
N ARG A 48 -14.95 10.07 33.78
CA ARG A 48 -15.01 9.51 35.15
C ARG A 48 -16.03 8.40 35.32
N SER A 49 -16.80 8.09 34.28
CA SER A 49 -17.91 7.14 34.36
C SER A 49 -17.44 5.70 34.49
N GLY A 50 -16.29 5.30 33.94
CA GLY A 50 -15.82 3.92 34.03
C GLY A 50 -15.45 3.47 35.45
N PRO A 51 -14.65 4.20 36.26
CA PRO A 51 -14.39 3.81 37.65
C PRO A 51 -15.66 3.73 38.49
N MET A 52 -16.61 4.64 38.26
CA MET A 52 -17.90 4.66 38.95
C MET A 52 -18.77 3.47 38.56
N LEU A 53 -18.89 3.18 37.26
CA LEU A 53 -19.66 2.05 36.77
C LEU A 53 -19.03 0.71 37.16
N ARG A 54 -17.70 0.63 37.24
CA ARG A 54 -16.98 -0.55 37.74
C ARG A 54 -17.24 -0.83 39.22
N LEU A 55 -17.47 0.22 40.01
CA LEU A 55 -17.90 0.05 41.40
C LEU A 55 -19.36 -0.41 41.48
N MET A 56 -20.22 0.18 40.64
CA MET A 56 -21.66 -0.09 40.61
C MET A 56 -22.02 -1.43 39.96
N SER A 57 -21.18 -1.97 39.09
CA SER A 57 -21.34 -3.27 38.43
C SER A 57 -21.19 -4.44 39.40
N LEU A 58 -20.68 -4.23 40.63
CA LEU A 58 -20.49 -5.27 41.64
C LEU A 58 -19.73 -6.50 41.09
N ARG A 59 -18.64 -6.26 40.34
CA ARG A 59 -17.81 -7.26 39.64
C ARG A 59 -18.40 -7.87 38.37
N TYR A 60 -19.59 -7.46 37.94
CA TYR A 60 -20.15 -7.81 36.63
C TYR A 60 -19.69 -6.81 35.54
N ASP A 61 -18.41 -6.44 35.55
CA ASP A 61 -17.82 -5.40 34.70
C ASP A 61 -18.02 -5.72 33.21
N MET A 62 -17.81 -6.97 32.81
CA MET A 62 -17.99 -7.44 31.43
C MET A 62 -19.45 -7.35 30.98
N VAL A 63 -20.42 -7.72 31.84
CA VAL A 63 -21.85 -7.63 31.50
C VAL A 63 -22.28 -6.17 31.36
N ALA A 64 -21.74 -5.28 32.20
CA ALA A 64 -21.97 -3.85 32.09
C ALA A 64 -21.34 -3.29 30.79
N ALA A 65 -20.14 -3.76 30.42
CA ALA A 65 -19.47 -3.41 29.16
C ALA A 65 -20.29 -3.86 27.94
N ASP A 66 -20.79 -5.10 27.94
CA ASP A 66 -21.65 -5.65 26.88
C ASP A 66 -22.94 -4.84 26.71
N PHE A 67 -23.58 -4.47 27.83
CA PHE A 67 -24.78 -3.63 27.81
C PHE A 67 -24.50 -2.25 27.20
N LEU A 68 -23.40 -1.61 27.61
CA LEU A 68 -22.97 -0.33 27.04
C LEU A 68 -22.59 -0.46 25.56
N TRP A 69 -21.98 -1.57 25.16
CA TRP A 69 -21.63 -1.84 23.76
C TRP A 69 -22.87 -1.94 22.87
N LEU A 70 -23.89 -2.72 23.29
CA LEU A 70 -25.15 -2.82 22.55
C LEU A 70 -25.81 -1.44 22.39
N ARG A 71 -25.74 -0.62 23.44
CA ARG A 71 -26.21 0.75 23.40
C ARG A 71 -25.40 1.60 22.43
N ALA A 72 -24.08 1.47 22.44
CA ALA A 72 -23.17 2.22 21.57
C ALA A 72 -23.43 1.95 20.09
N ILE A 73 -23.56 0.68 19.69
CA ILE A 73 -23.82 0.32 18.30
C ILE A 73 -25.22 0.75 17.84
N GLN A 74 -26.24 0.67 18.69
CA GLN A 74 -27.59 1.15 18.38
C GLN A 74 -27.62 2.67 18.22
N SER A 75 -26.85 3.37 19.06
CA SER A 75 -26.68 4.81 19.04
C SER A 75 -25.97 5.30 17.78
N PHE A 76 -25.02 4.53 17.28
CA PHE A 76 -24.38 4.77 15.99
C PHE A 76 -25.31 4.43 14.81
N GLY A 77 -26.02 3.30 14.85
CA GLY A 77 -26.89 2.82 13.75
C GLY A 77 -28.22 3.57 13.57
N GLY A 78 -28.58 4.46 14.49
CA GLY A 78 -29.76 5.33 14.37
C GLY A 78 -29.56 6.36 13.26
N ARG A 79 -30.26 6.20 12.13
CA ARG A 79 -30.13 7.02 10.91
C ARG A 79 -30.18 8.54 11.18
N GLY A 80 -29.22 9.26 10.58
CA GLY A 80 -29.37 10.67 10.20
C GLY A 80 -28.76 11.70 11.15
N MET A 81 -27.42 11.80 11.24
CA MET A 81 -26.79 12.86 12.04
C MET A 81 -25.59 13.50 11.33
N THR A 82 -25.87 14.38 10.37
CA THR A 82 -24.96 15.48 10.05
C THR A 82 -24.95 16.43 11.25
N ASN A 83 -23.78 16.65 11.89
CA ASN A 83 -23.54 17.42 13.14
C ASN A 83 -23.77 16.71 14.50
N ARG A 84 -23.13 15.56 14.73
CA ARG A 84 -23.07 14.94 16.08
C ARG A 84 -21.92 15.51 16.92
N ASP A 85 -22.15 15.77 18.21
CA ASP A 85 -21.06 15.88 19.19
C ASP A 85 -20.51 14.48 19.46
N TRP A 86 -19.25 14.26 19.09
CA TRP A 86 -18.59 12.95 19.17
C TRP A 86 -18.03 12.67 20.56
N LYS A 87 -17.94 13.67 21.44
CA LYS A 87 -17.35 13.51 22.76
C LYS A 87 -18.13 12.53 23.66
N PRO A 88 -19.47 12.52 23.70
CA PRO A 88 -20.23 11.48 24.40
C PRO A 88 -20.01 10.08 23.83
N VAL A 89 -19.85 9.96 22.51
CA VAL A 89 -19.59 8.68 21.84
C VAL A 89 -18.21 8.15 22.21
N TYR A 90 -17.20 9.02 22.18
CA TYR A 90 -15.86 8.70 22.69
C TYR A 90 -15.91 8.24 24.14
N ASN A 91 -16.56 8.99 25.02
CA ASN A 91 -16.65 8.64 26.45
C ASN A 91 -17.33 7.29 26.66
N MET A 92 -18.29 6.91 25.82
CA MET A 92 -18.95 5.62 25.89
C MET A 92 -18.00 4.48 25.54
N PHE A 93 -17.27 4.57 24.42
CA PHE A 93 -16.25 3.56 24.07
C PHE A 93 -15.11 3.53 25.09
N ASP A 94 -14.66 4.70 25.56
CA ASP A 94 -13.63 4.79 26.59
C ASP A 94 -14.08 4.10 27.89
N THR A 95 -15.33 4.33 28.32
CA THR A 95 -15.94 3.65 29.48
C THR A 95 -16.05 2.15 29.29
N ILE A 96 -16.48 1.68 28.10
CA ILE A 96 -16.53 0.24 27.77
C ILE A 96 -15.14 -0.38 27.96
N THR A 97 -14.10 0.27 27.44
CA THR A 97 -12.71 -0.22 27.55
C THR A 97 -12.11 -0.13 28.95
N GLU A 98 -12.72 0.62 29.87
CA GLU A 98 -12.34 0.62 31.30
C GLU A 98 -13.00 -0.52 32.06
N LEU A 99 -14.22 -0.89 31.68
CA LEU A 99 -14.95 -2.01 32.25
C LEU A 99 -14.42 -3.35 31.72
N ASP A 100 -14.20 -3.46 30.42
CA ASP A 100 -13.56 -4.60 29.77
C ASP A 100 -12.37 -4.18 28.89
N PRO A 101 -11.16 -4.14 29.46
CA PRO A 101 -9.93 -3.82 28.72
C PRO A 101 -9.58 -4.79 27.59
N TYR A 102 -10.15 -5.99 27.57
CA TYR A 102 -9.86 -7.02 26.56
C TYR A 102 -10.88 -7.02 25.41
N PHE A 103 -11.85 -6.11 25.43
CA PHE A 103 -12.86 -6.00 24.39
C PHE A 103 -12.31 -5.31 23.14
N GLU A 104 -11.62 -6.06 22.28
CA GLU A 104 -10.99 -5.58 21.02
C GLU A 104 -11.91 -4.66 20.20
N GLN A 105 -13.19 -5.01 20.12
CA GLN A 105 -14.16 -4.37 19.23
C GLN A 105 -14.54 -2.97 19.73
N ALA A 106 -14.48 -2.74 21.03
CA ALA A 106 -14.69 -1.41 21.59
C ALA A 106 -13.62 -0.42 21.10
N TYR A 107 -12.39 -0.89 20.87
CA TYR A 107 -11.30 -0.06 20.35
C TYR A 107 -11.38 0.12 18.83
N THR A 108 -11.53 -0.97 18.08
CA THR A 108 -11.47 -0.95 16.60
C THR A 108 -12.72 -0.30 16.01
N PHE A 109 -13.90 -0.70 16.48
CA PHE A 109 -15.15 -0.08 16.06
C PHE A 109 -15.30 1.33 16.61
N GLY A 110 -14.85 1.58 17.84
CA GLY A 110 -14.80 2.93 18.39
C GLY A 110 -13.95 3.87 17.53
N ASN A 111 -12.79 3.40 17.05
CA ASN A 111 -11.97 4.14 16.09
C ASN A 111 -12.69 4.41 14.77
N LEU A 112 -13.35 3.41 14.17
CA LEU A 112 -14.14 3.59 12.96
C LEU A 112 -15.23 4.66 13.15
N VAL A 113 -16.00 4.56 14.24
CA VAL A 113 -17.11 5.47 14.52
C VAL A 113 -16.64 6.90 14.80
N ILE A 114 -15.62 7.08 15.63
CA ILE A 114 -15.17 8.40 16.08
C ILE A 114 -14.25 9.04 15.03
N GLY A 115 -13.33 8.25 14.49
CA GLY A 115 -12.31 8.66 13.55
C GLY A 115 -12.85 8.80 12.14
N ASP A 116 -13.23 7.67 11.52
CA ASP A 116 -13.55 7.62 10.09
C ASP A 116 -14.91 8.26 9.78
N GLU A 117 -15.94 7.87 10.51
CA GLU A 117 -17.29 8.42 10.33
C GLU A 117 -17.44 9.80 11.00
N GLY A 118 -16.78 9.99 12.15
CA GLY A 118 -16.88 11.22 12.93
C GLY A 118 -15.88 12.32 12.56
N GLY A 119 -14.88 12.02 11.74
CA GLY A 119 -13.80 12.94 11.38
C GLY A 119 -12.81 13.24 12.51
N GLN A 120 -12.95 12.62 13.69
CA GLN A 120 -12.13 12.89 14.88
C GLN A 120 -10.99 11.86 15.01
N GLN A 121 -10.16 11.80 13.98
CA GLN A 121 -9.11 10.78 13.82
C GLN A 121 -8.10 10.74 14.98
N THR A 122 -7.80 11.89 15.57
CA THR A 122 -6.90 11.97 16.73
C THR A 122 -7.49 11.30 17.98
N GLU A 123 -8.80 11.41 18.20
CA GLU A 123 -9.49 10.75 19.32
C GLU A 123 -9.63 9.25 19.07
N GLY A 124 -9.93 8.83 17.83
CA GLY A 124 -9.90 7.41 17.43
C GLY A 124 -8.53 6.77 17.71
N LEU A 125 -7.44 7.45 17.32
CA LEU A 125 -6.08 7.00 17.61
C LEU A 125 -5.75 6.95 19.10
N LYS A 126 -6.30 7.84 19.94
CA LYS A 126 -6.12 7.75 21.40
C LYS A 126 -6.72 6.45 21.95
N LEU A 127 -7.90 6.08 21.46
CA LEU A 127 -8.56 4.83 21.83
C LEU A 127 -7.71 3.63 21.38
N LEU A 128 -7.21 3.62 20.15
CA LEU A 128 -6.32 2.55 19.67
C LEU A 128 -5.01 2.47 20.48
N ARG A 129 -4.39 3.61 20.83
CA ARG A 129 -3.20 3.63 21.69
C ARG A 129 -3.48 3.03 23.06
N LYS A 130 -4.64 3.32 23.67
CA LYS A 130 -5.09 2.66 24.91
C LYS A 130 -5.21 1.15 24.70
N GLY A 131 -5.82 0.71 23.60
CA GLY A 131 -5.93 -0.70 23.23
C GLY A 131 -4.58 -1.39 23.09
N MET A 132 -3.55 -0.72 22.55
CA MET A 132 -2.21 -1.32 22.38
C MET A 132 -1.53 -1.71 23.69
N PHE A 133 -1.89 -1.07 24.82
CA PHE A 133 -1.39 -1.40 26.16
C PHE A 133 -2.15 -2.56 26.80
N ASN A 134 -3.45 -2.68 26.55
CA ASN A 134 -4.28 -3.73 27.14
C ASN A 134 -4.25 -5.03 26.32
N LEU A 135 -4.27 -4.90 24.99
CA LEU A 135 -4.34 -5.98 24.02
C LEU A 135 -2.97 -6.22 23.38
N ILE A 136 -1.97 -6.52 24.22
CA ILE A 136 -0.57 -6.62 23.77
C ILE A 136 -0.30 -7.75 22.77
N ARG A 137 -1.22 -8.71 22.65
CA ARG A 137 -1.08 -9.85 21.75
C ARG A 137 -1.72 -9.62 20.39
N GLN A 138 -2.68 -8.69 20.28
CA GLN A 138 -3.53 -8.54 19.10
C GLN A 138 -2.94 -7.56 18.09
N TYR A 139 -2.85 -8.01 16.84
CA TYR A 139 -2.38 -7.22 15.71
C TYR A 139 -3.40 -6.20 15.24
N ARG A 140 -4.70 -6.48 15.39
CA ARG A 140 -5.77 -5.63 14.84
C ARG A 140 -5.64 -4.18 15.32
N ILE A 141 -5.41 -3.98 16.62
CA ILE A 141 -5.34 -2.64 17.22
C ILE A 141 -4.26 -1.74 16.57
N PRO A 142 -2.97 -2.12 16.56
CA PRO A 142 -1.96 -1.33 15.86
C PRO A 142 -2.15 -1.33 14.33
N PHE A 143 -2.75 -2.37 13.75
CA PHE A 143 -3.05 -2.39 12.32
C PHE A 143 -4.07 -1.31 11.91
N GLU A 144 -5.16 -1.15 12.66
CA GLU A 144 -6.12 -0.05 12.44
C GLU A 144 -5.43 1.31 12.63
N GLY A 145 -4.52 1.43 13.60
CA GLY A 145 -3.76 2.67 13.83
C GLY A 145 -2.85 3.01 12.66
N MET A 146 -2.21 2.00 12.06
CA MET A 146 -1.44 2.12 10.83
C MET A 146 -2.34 2.56 9.67
N TYR A 147 -3.52 1.94 9.54
CA TYR A 147 -4.48 2.27 8.50
C TYR A 147 -4.93 3.74 8.56
N VAL A 148 -5.42 4.18 9.73
CA VAL A 148 -5.83 5.57 9.94
C VAL A 148 -4.70 6.55 9.68
N ALA A 149 -3.49 6.25 10.17
CA ALA A 149 -2.33 7.11 9.96
C ALA A 149 -1.99 7.28 8.48
N GLN A 150 -2.06 6.20 7.69
CA GLN A 150 -1.74 6.21 6.27
C GLN A 150 -2.83 6.89 5.43
N TRP A 151 -4.07 6.43 5.53
CA TRP A 151 -5.12 6.80 4.58
C TRP A 151 -5.90 8.04 5.02
N SER A 152 -6.14 8.21 6.32
CA SER A 152 -6.91 9.34 6.84
C SER A 152 -6.02 10.55 7.14
N LEU A 153 -4.90 10.34 7.85
CA LEU A 153 -4.01 11.44 8.25
C LEU A 153 -2.89 11.74 7.25
N ARG A 154 -2.62 10.84 6.29
CA ARG A 154 -1.47 10.93 5.36
C ARG A 154 -0.13 11.14 6.09
N ASN A 155 0.00 10.55 7.28
CA ASN A 155 1.20 10.63 8.12
C ASN A 155 1.97 9.31 8.05
N LEU A 156 2.91 9.25 7.11
CA LEU A 156 3.66 8.04 6.80
C LEU A 156 4.55 7.57 7.97
N ASP A 157 5.16 8.48 8.72
CA ASP A 157 6.00 8.11 9.87
C ASP A 157 5.18 7.45 10.98
N MET A 158 3.99 7.99 11.25
CA MET A 158 3.07 7.40 12.20
C MET A 158 2.56 6.04 11.72
N ALA A 159 2.23 5.93 10.43
CA ALA A 159 1.82 4.65 9.83
C ALA A 159 2.92 3.59 9.96
N ARG A 160 4.18 3.94 9.67
CA ARG A 160 5.35 3.06 9.87
C ARG A 160 5.51 2.65 11.33
N TRP A 161 5.38 3.58 12.26
CA TRP A 161 5.46 3.26 13.70
C TRP A 161 4.41 2.23 14.11
N PHE A 162 3.14 2.46 13.77
CA PHE A 162 2.06 1.51 14.04
C PHE A 162 2.28 0.16 13.33
N GLY A 163 2.68 0.18 12.04
CA GLY A 163 2.96 -1.02 11.27
C GLY A 163 4.06 -1.89 11.88
N ARG A 164 5.16 -1.28 12.36
CA ARG A 164 6.21 -1.98 13.11
C ARG A 164 5.71 -2.59 14.41
N MET A 165 4.75 -1.93 15.08
CA MET A 165 4.11 -2.49 16.27
C MET A 165 3.20 -3.66 15.92
N THR A 166 2.52 -3.62 14.76
CA THR A 166 1.68 -4.71 14.26
C THR A 166 2.49 -5.97 13.97
N VAL A 167 3.62 -5.86 13.27
CA VAL A 167 4.47 -7.01 12.91
C VAL A 167 5.10 -7.69 14.14
N LYS A 168 5.19 -6.98 15.27
CA LYS A 168 5.66 -7.53 16.54
C LYS A 168 4.58 -8.30 17.31
N ARG A 169 3.33 -8.32 16.84
CA ARG A 169 2.23 -9.00 17.55
C ARG A 169 2.24 -10.49 17.26
N PRO A 170 2.08 -11.36 18.30
CA PRO A 170 2.09 -12.81 18.12
C PRO A 170 1.00 -13.39 17.21
N ASP A 171 -0.16 -12.74 17.10
CA ASP A 171 -1.30 -13.21 16.29
C ASP A 171 -1.35 -12.59 14.89
N MET A 172 -0.28 -11.90 14.48
CA MET A 172 -0.18 -11.22 13.20
C MET A 172 -0.34 -12.21 12.04
N PRO A 173 -1.27 -11.97 11.10
CA PRO A 173 -1.39 -12.77 9.89
C PRO A 173 -0.23 -12.58 8.91
N ASP A 174 0.10 -13.61 8.15
CA ASP A 174 1.23 -13.66 7.20
C ASP A 174 1.18 -12.59 6.08
N TRP A 175 0.02 -11.99 5.83
CA TRP A 175 -0.10 -10.92 4.84
C TRP A 175 0.32 -9.54 5.38
N VAL A 176 0.33 -9.32 6.69
CA VAL A 176 0.63 -8.01 7.29
C VAL A 176 2.05 -7.51 6.98
N PRO A 177 3.12 -8.34 7.03
CA PRO A 177 4.47 -7.88 6.70
C PRO A 177 4.58 -7.28 5.30
N ARG A 178 3.79 -7.76 4.32
CA ARG A 178 3.75 -7.19 2.96
C ARG A 178 3.23 -5.75 2.94
N VAL A 179 2.22 -5.46 3.76
CA VAL A 179 1.65 -4.12 3.86
C VAL A 179 2.64 -3.17 4.53
N VAL A 180 3.32 -3.61 5.59
CA VAL A 180 4.33 -2.79 6.27
C VAL A 180 5.55 -2.56 5.38
N ALA A 181 6.01 -3.58 4.64
CA ALA A 181 7.08 -3.42 3.65
C ALA A 181 6.74 -2.39 2.57
N TYR A 182 5.48 -2.35 2.12
CA TYR A 182 5.03 -1.33 1.18
C TYR A 182 5.14 0.09 1.74
N LEU A 183 4.78 0.30 3.02
CA LEU A 183 4.95 1.61 3.68
C LEU A 183 6.43 1.99 3.85
N GLU A 184 7.31 1.02 4.11
CA GLU A 184 8.76 1.27 4.19
C GLU A 184 9.31 1.72 2.83
N VAL A 185 8.90 1.09 1.72
CA VAL A 185 9.26 1.53 0.35
C VAL A 185 8.74 2.94 0.05
N GLN A 186 7.49 3.24 0.41
CA GLN A 186 6.92 4.58 0.23
C GLN A 186 7.71 5.67 0.99
N ALA A 187 8.32 5.32 2.12
CA ALA A 187 9.13 6.23 2.92
C ALA A 187 10.59 6.34 2.44
N GLY A 188 10.96 5.65 1.37
CA GLY A 188 12.33 5.62 0.85
C GLY A 188 13.24 4.59 1.52
N GLU A 189 12.73 3.73 2.41
CA GLU A 189 13.49 2.61 2.97
C GLU A 189 13.45 1.39 2.05
N PHE A 190 13.97 1.56 0.84
CA PHE A 190 13.88 0.56 -0.22
C PHE A 190 14.46 -0.79 0.20
N PHE A 191 15.58 -0.82 0.94
CA PHE A 191 16.21 -2.06 1.38
C PHE A 191 15.36 -2.88 2.37
N ILE A 192 14.63 -2.23 3.27
CA ILE A 192 13.75 -2.92 4.23
C ILE A 192 12.62 -3.59 3.47
N GLY A 193 11.96 -2.84 2.57
CA GLY A 193 10.89 -3.36 1.74
C GLY A 193 11.37 -4.47 0.79
N TYR A 194 12.48 -4.24 0.10
CA TYR A 194 13.10 -5.18 -0.83
C TYR A 194 13.43 -6.51 -0.13
N ARG A 195 14.08 -6.46 1.04
CA ARG A 195 14.39 -7.66 1.83
C ARG A 195 13.13 -8.46 2.16
N GLN A 196 12.07 -7.79 2.59
CA GLN A 196 10.82 -8.46 2.93
C GLN A 196 10.14 -9.08 1.70
N PHE A 197 10.09 -8.36 0.56
CA PHE A 197 9.48 -8.90 -0.65
C PHE A 197 10.27 -10.06 -1.25
N LEU A 198 11.61 -10.01 -1.17
CA LEU A 198 12.48 -11.12 -1.55
C LEU A 198 12.26 -12.35 -0.66
N SER A 199 12.18 -12.16 0.66
CA SER A 199 11.84 -13.22 1.63
C SER A 199 10.51 -13.87 1.28
N ASN A 200 9.47 -13.08 1.03
CA ASN A 200 8.15 -13.60 0.63
C ASN A 200 8.19 -14.38 -0.69
N LEU A 201 9.04 -13.96 -1.65
CA LEU A 201 9.20 -14.66 -2.92
C LEU A 201 9.87 -16.03 -2.71
N LEU A 202 10.92 -16.10 -1.88
CA LEU A 202 11.59 -17.36 -1.56
C LEU A 202 10.63 -18.32 -0.85
N GLN A 203 9.86 -17.84 0.13
CA GLN A 203 8.83 -18.63 0.81
C GLN A 203 7.76 -19.13 -0.15
N ALA A 204 7.32 -18.31 -1.10
CA ALA A 204 6.35 -18.71 -2.13
C ALA A 204 6.92 -19.77 -3.09
N ILE A 205 8.22 -19.74 -3.36
CA ILE A 205 8.90 -20.79 -4.14
C ILE A 205 8.97 -22.09 -3.34
N ASP A 206 9.32 -22.03 -2.06
CA ASP A 206 9.42 -23.21 -1.20
C ASP A 206 8.06 -23.88 -0.99
N ALA A 207 7.01 -23.06 -0.85
CA ALA A 207 5.62 -23.49 -0.74
C ALA A 207 4.99 -23.89 -2.10
N GLU A 208 5.68 -23.66 -3.22
CA GLU A 208 5.16 -23.86 -4.58
C GLU A 208 3.84 -23.09 -4.87
N ASP A 209 3.62 -21.96 -4.18
CA ASP A 209 2.46 -21.11 -4.38
C ASP A 209 2.67 -20.18 -5.58
N VAL A 210 2.17 -20.60 -6.74
CA VAL A 210 2.31 -19.88 -8.01
C VAL A 210 1.71 -18.46 -7.93
N ALA A 211 0.59 -18.26 -7.23
CA ALA A 211 -0.04 -16.94 -7.16
C ALA A 211 0.79 -15.98 -6.30
N LEU A 212 1.27 -16.46 -5.14
CA LEU A 212 2.10 -15.67 -4.25
C LEU A 212 3.47 -15.36 -4.85
N GLN A 213 4.04 -16.27 -5.64
CA GLN A 213 5.26 -16.03 -6.41
C GLN A 213 5.11 -14.80 -7.31
N GLY A 214 4.04 -14.74 -8.12
CA GLY A 214 3.79 -13.61 -9.02
C GLY A 214 3.64 -12.28 -8.27
N ILE A 215 2.91 -12.28 -7.15
CA ILE A 215 2.73 -11.08 -6.31
C ILE A 215 4.07 -10.61 -5.73
N ALA A 216 4.83 -11.52 -5.13
CA ALA A 216 6.09 -11.19 -4.48
C ALA A 216 7.17 -10.76 -5.49
N LEU A 217 7.25 -11.43 -6.64
CA LEU A 217 8.15 -11.09 -7.74
C LEU A 217 7.87 -9.69 -8.29
N ASN A 218 6.60 -9.36 -8.50
CA ASN A 218 6.20 -8.02 -8.91
C ASN A 218 6.62 -6.96 -7.90
N LYS A 219 6.50 -7.24 -6.60
CA LYS A 219 6.92 -6.30 -5.55
C LYS A 219 8.43 -6.16 -5.43
N VAL A 220 9.18 -7.23 -5.65
CA VAL A 220 10.65 -7.16 -5.79
C VAL A 220 11.01 -6.24 -6.96
N ARG A 221 10.48 -6.50 -8.15
CA ARG A 221 10.72 -5.70 -9.36
C ARG A 221 10.36 -4.22 -9.16
N GLU A 222 9.17 -3.93 -8.65
CA GLU A 222 8.70 -2.57 -8.36
C GLU A 222 9.60 -1.83 -7.35
N THR A 223 10.12 -2.53 -6.34
CA THR A 223 10.99 -1.93 -5.33
C THR A 223 12.37 -1.61 -5.90
N ILE A 224 12.93 -2.51 -6.73
CA ILE A 224 14.19 -2.25 -7.45
C ILE A 224 14.02 -1.05 -8.38
N ASP A 225 12.93 -0.98 -9.13
CA ASP A 225 12.65 0.14 -10.04
C ASP A 225 12.56 1.47 -9.30
N LYS A 226 11.83 1.51 -8.17
CA LYS A 226 11.73 2.71 -7.34
C LYS A 226 13.06 3.17 -6.76
N LEU A 227 13.90 2.23 -6.32
CA LEU A 227 15.26 2.53 -5.83
C LEU A 227 16.14 3.09 -6.96
N ASN A 228 16.12 2.45 -8.14
CA ASN A 228 16.83 2.94 -9.32
C ASN A 228 16.37 4.36 -9.68
N MET A 229 15.05 4.59 -9.72
CA MET A 229 14.45 5.88 -10.05
C MET A 229 14.85 6.96 -9.05
N PHE A 230 14.90 6.64 -7.76
CA PHE A 230 15.37 7.56 -6.73
C PHE A 230 16.78 8.07 -7.04
N HIS A 231 17.71 7.18 -7.37
CA HIS A 231 19.09 7.57 -7.70
C HIS A 231 19.21 8.25 -9.07
N LEU A 232 18.45 7.81 -10.07
CA LEU A 232 18.40 8.45 -11.39
C LEU A 232 17.88 9.89 -11.29
N MET A 233 16.88 10.15 -10.45
CA MET A 233 16.37 11.50 -10.22
C MET A 233 17.36 12.38 -9.45
N GLN A 234 18.08 11.82 -8.48
CA GLN A 234 19.17 12.55 -7.82
C GLN A 234 20.26 12.93 -8.83
N ALA A 235 20.67 11.99 -9.69
CA ALA A 235 21.64 12.25 -10.75
C ALA A 235 21.15 13.30 -11.76
N TYR A 236 19.86 13.27 -12.10
CA TYR A 236 19.24 14.28 -12.95
C TYR A 236 19.33 15.70 -12.33
N ASP A 237 19.00 15.82 -11.05
CA ASP A 237 19.06 17.09 -10.32
C ASP A 237 20.52 17.58 -10.20
N GLU A 238 21.47 16.68 -9.93
CA GLU A 238 22.91 16.97 -9.89
C GLU A 238 23.42 17.47 -11.25
N TYR A 239 23.07 16.77 -12.33
CA TYR A 239 23.46 17.15 -13.70
C TYR A 239 22.93 18.54 -14.07
N THR A 240 21.64 18.77 -13.79
CA THR A 240 20.97 20.04 -14.13
C THR A 240 21.59 21.19 -13.34
N THR A 241 21.92 20.96 -12.07
CA THR A 241 22.59 21.95 -11.22
C THR A 241 24.02 22.24 -11.69
N ALA A 242 24.77 21.23 -12.10
CA ALA A 242 26.17 21.36 -12.52
C ALA A 242 26.32 22.04 -13.90
N THR A 243 25.42 21.75 -14.84
CA THR A 243 25.53 22.21 -16.23
C THR A 243 24.64 23.42 -16.53
N GLY A 244 23.64 23.71 -15.70
CA GLY A 244 22.63 24.73 -15.94
C GLY A 244 21.59 24.35 -17.01
N ALA A 245 21.64 23.13 -17.54
CA ALA A 245 20.71 22.62 -18.54
C ALA A 245 20.31 21.17 -18.23
N PRO A 246 19.12 20.72 -18.64
CA PRO A 246 18.73 19.32 -18.48
C PRO A 246 19.59 18.39 -19.37
N PRO A 247 19.76 17.11 -19.02
CA PRO A 247 20.49 16.14 -19.82
C PRO A 247 19.84 15.94 -21.20
N GLY A 248 20.66 15.66 -22.22
CA GLY A 248 20.17 15.40 -23.58
C GLY A 248 19.88 13.92 -23.83
N ARG A 249 20.44 13.03 -23.00
CA ARG A 249 20.22 11.58 -23.01
C ARG A 249 20.48 11.00 -21.62
N ILE A 250 19.99 9.78 -21.40
CA ILE A 250 20.13 9.12 -20.11
C ILE A 250 21.60 8.87 -19.74
N GLU A 251 22.47 8.60 -20.73
CA GLU A 251 23.88 8.30 -20.51
C GLU A 251 24.67 9.48 -19.95
N ASP A 252 24.19 10.71 -20.13
CA ASP A 252 24.81 11.91 -19.57
C ASP A 252 24.79 11.89 -18.02
N LEU A 253 23.86 11.14 -17.42
CA LEU A 253 23.76 10.97 -15.97
C LEU A 253 24.78 9.98 -15.40
N ALA A 254 25.39 9.11 -16.22
CA ALA A 254 26.19 7.98 -15.74
C ALA A 254 27.41 8.39 -14.90
N GLY A 255 27.92 9.60 -15.10
CA GLY A 255 29.06 10.16 -14.35
C GLY A 255 28.67 10.92 -13.08
N MET A 256 27.38 11.07 -12.78
CA MET A 256 26.92 11.87 -11.64
C MET A 256 27.18 11.16 -10.31
N PRO A 257 27.52 11.89 -9.23
CA PRO A 257 27.79 11.35 -7.90
C PRO A 257 26.73 10.37 -7.39
N ALA A 258 25.44 10.66 -7.59
CA ALA A 258 24.33 9.80 -7.18
C ALA A 258 24.31 8.42 -7.86
N LEU A 259 25.12 8.21 -8.90
CA LEU A 259 25.29 6.94 -9.61
C LEU A 259 26.71 6.39 -9.51
N GLN A 260 27.56 6.92 -8.62
CA GLN A 260 28.92 6.41 -8.39
C GLN A 260 28.99 5.52 -7.16
N ASN A 261 29.52 4.30 -7.34
CA ASN A 261 29.76 3.33 -6.26
C ASN A 261 28.54 3.06 -5.37
N VAL A 262 27.34 3.08 -5.94
CA VAL A 262 26.10 2.86 -5.19
C VAL A 262 25.79 1.37 -5.12
N GLU A 263 25.41 0.92 -3.94
CA GLU A 263 24.98 -0.45 -3.69
C GLU A 263 23.51 -0.60 -4.08
N MET A 264 23.22 -1.37 -5.13
CA MET A 264 21.86 -1.59 -5.59
C MET A 264 21.65 -3.04 -6.06
N PRO A 265 20.45 -3.61 -5.87
CA PRO A 265 20.09 -4.89 -6.43
C PRO A 265 20.02 -4.86 -7.97
N ARG A 266 20.36 -5.98 -8.62
CA ARG A 266 20.10 -6.22 -10.06
C ARG A 266 19.03 -7.27 -10.23
N MET A 267 18.04 -7.03 -11.06
CA MET A 267 16.99 -8.00 -11.25
C MET A 267 17.51 -9.29 -11.89
N SER A 268 18.39 -9.20 -12.89
CA SER A 268 19.02 -10.40 -13.49
C SER A 268 19.81 -11.22 -12.45
N GLN A 269 20.57 -10.57 -11.58
CA GLN A 269 21.33 -11.24 -10.50
C GLN A 269 20.42 -11.86 -9.45
N VAL A 270 19.36 -11.16 -9.05
CA VAL A 270 18.32 -11.69 -8.16
C VAL A 270 17.72 -12.97 -8.74
N MET A 271 17.35 -12.95 -10.02
CA MET A 271 16.80 -14.10 -10.70
C MET A 271 17.82 -15.25 -10.83
N ALA A 272 19.10 -14.95 -11.03
CA ALA A 272 20.16 -15.96 -11.05
C ALA A 272 20.32 -16.64 -9.68
N LEU A 273 20.35 -15.85 -8.60
CA LEU A 273 20.43 -16.36 -7.22
C LEU A 273 19.20 -17.20 -6.87
N ILE A 274 18.00 -16.74 -7.22
CA ILE A 274 16.76 -17.49 -7.01
C ILE A 274 16.78 -18.80 -7.78
N GLN A 275 17.27 -18.81 -9.03
CA GLN A 275 17.38 -20.03 -9.81
C GLN A 275 18.36 -21.03 -9.18
N LYS A 276 19.49 -20.56 -8.66
CA LYS A 276 20.45 -21.40 -7.93
C LYS A 276 19.84 -21.95 -6.63
N TYR A 277 19.16 -21.08 -5.89
CA TYR A 277 18.44 -21.45 -4.66
C TYR A 277 17.41 -22.55 -4.92
N ALA A 278 16.51 -22.35 -5.89
CA ALA A 278 15.47 -23.31 -6.21
C ALA A 278 16.03 -24.66 -6.67
N ARG A 279 17.08 -24.64 -7.52
CA ARG A 279 17.76 -25.87 -7.96
C ARG A 279 18.39 -26.62 -6.78
N ALA A 280 18.99 -25.93 -5.82
CA ALA A 280 19.56 -26.54 -4.62
C ALA A 280 18.48 -27.23 -3.75
N GLN A 281 17.24 -26.73 -3.78
CA GLN A 281 16.09 -27.31 -3.09
C GLN A 281 15.31 -28.33 -3.93
N GLY A 282 15.77 -28.66 -5.15
CA GLY A 282 15.05 -29.55 -6.07
C GLY A 282 13.72 -28.97 -6.58
N LYS A 283 13.54 -27.64 -6.53
CA LYS A 283 12.34 -26.92 -6.97
C LYS A 283 12.53 -26.34 -8.38
N GLN A 284 11.42 -26.07 -9.07
CA GLN A 284 11.43 -25.45 -10.40
C GLN A 284 11.89 -23.98 -10.37
N GLY A 285 11.73 -23.30 -9.23
CA GLY A 285 11.97 -21.86 -9.07
C GLY A 285 10.75 -21.03 -9.41
N VAL A 286 10.96 -19.80 -9.90
CA VAL A 286 9.87 -18.93 -10.34
C VAL A 286 9.13 -19.59 -11.51
N TYR A 287 7.81 -19.68 -11.41
CA TYR A 287 6.94 -20.17 -12.47
C TYR A 287 7.15 -19.41 -13.80
N GLU A 288 7.18 -20.14 -14.93
CA GLU A 288 7.59 -19.59 -16.22
C GLU A 288 6.72 -18.41 -16.67
N GLY A 289 5.40 -18.47 -16.46
CA GLY A 289 4.47 -17.41 -16.85
C GLY A 289 4.64 -16.09 -16.08
N TRP A 290 5.48 -16.06 -15.04
CA TRP A 290 5.80 -14.82 -14.33
C TRP A 290 7.13 -14.18 -14.77
N LYS A 291 7.89 -14.82 -15.65
CA LYS A 291 9.19 -14.32 -16.12
C LYS A 291 9.07 -13.27 -17.24
N ASP A 292 7.91 -13.18 -17.86
CA ASP A 292 7.65 -12.23 -18.94
C ASP A 292 7.79 -10.77 -18.44
N GLY A 293 8.53 -9.96 -19.19
CA GLY A 293 8.78 -8.56 -18.85
C GLY A 293 9.62 -8.39 -17.58
N ILE A 294 10.54 -9.33 -17.32
CA ILE A 294 11.55 -9.25 -16.25
C ILE A 294 12.94 -9.32 -16.87
N ALA A 295 13.88 -8.55 -16.34
CA ALA A 295 15.29 -8.71 -16.68
C ALA A 295 15.81 -10.07 -16.21
N MET A 296 15.98 -10.99 -17.16
CA MET A 296 16.47 -12.35 -16.92
C MET A 296 18.00 -12.42 -17.06
N PRO A 297 18.68 -13.26 -16.26
CA PRO A 297 20.11 -13.42 -16.35
C PRO A 297 20.51 -14.20 -17.61
N THR A 298 21.67 -13.86 -18.15
CA THR A 298 22.31 -14.65 -19.20
C THR A 298 22.88 -15.96 -18.64
N PRO A 299 23.14 -16.98 -19.49
CA PRO A 299 23.79 -18.22 -19.06
C PRO A 299 25.12 -17.97 -18.32
N ASP A 300 25.90 -16.99 -18.77
CA ASP A 300 27.17 -16.62 -18.14
C ASP A 300 26.97 -15.98 -16.77
N GLN A 301 25.94 -15.14 -16.60
CA GLN A 301 25.58 -14.57 -15.30
C GLN A 301 25.12 -15.65 -14.32
N ILE A 302 24.35 -16.65 -14.79
CA ILE A 302 23.96 -17.80 -13.96
C ILE A 302 25.20 -18.62 -13.58
N ALA A 303 26.14 -18.83 -14.50
CA ALA A 303 27.37 -19.57 -14.24
C ALA A 303 28.27 -18.85 -13.23
N ALA A 304 28.41 -17.53 -13.34
CA ALA A 304 29.24 -16.70 -12.48
C ALA A 304 28.71 -16.54 -11.05
N VAL A 305 27.40 -16.73 -10.84
CA VAL A 305 26.80 -16.66 -9.51
C VAL A 305 27.02 -17.98 -8.76
N GLU A 306 27.82 -17.89 -7.69
CA GLU A 306 27.94 -18.92 -6.67
C GLU A 306 27.10 -18.56 -5.44
N LEU A 307 26.17 -19.44 -5.08
CA LEU A 307 25.37 -19.28 -3.88
C LEU A 307 26.18 -19.82 -2.70
N VAL A 308 26.80 -18.90 -1.95
CA VAL A 308 27.71 -19.25 -0.85
C VAL A 308 26.85 -19.65 0.35
N THR A 309 26.64 -20.95 0.54
CA THR A 309 25.87 -21.51 1.65
C THR A 309 26.71 -21.83 2.89
N THR A 310 28.03 -21.85 2.76
CA THR A 310 28.95 -22.35 3.80
C THR A 310 29.52 -21.24 4.67
N ALA A 311 29.40 -21.45 5.99
CA ALA A 311 30.06 -20.67 7.02
C ALA A 311 31.58 -20.63 6.82
N THR A 312 32.16 -19.44 6.75
CA THR A 312 33.57 -19.26 7.11
C THR A 312 33.66 -19.44 8.62
N GLU A 313 34.47 -20.40 9.07
CA GLU A 313 34.72 -20.67 10.49
C GLU A 313 35.07 -19.36 11.23
N GLY A 314 34.19 -18.93 12.15
CA GLY A 314 34.44 -17.79 13.04
C GLY A 314 33.33 -16.72 13.14
N GLN A 315 32.26 -16.75 12.33
CA GLN A 315 31.18 -15.75 12.44
C GLN A 315 30.01 -16.23 13.32
N THR A 316 29.79 -15.52 14.43
CA THR A 316 28.96 -15.92 15.59
C THR A 316 27.44 -15.91 15.38
N ARG A 317 26.90 -15.72 14.17
CA ARG A 317 25.47 -15.95 13.87
C ARG A 317 25.29 -16.34 12.41
N MET A 318 24.79 -17.55 12.16
CA MET A 318 24.34 -17.96 10.82
C MET A 318 23.23 -17.01 10.34
N LEU A 319 23.44 -16.33 9.22
CA LEU A 319 22.36 -15.63 8.52
C LEU A 319 21.45 -16.68 7.87
N PRO A 320 20.12 -16.56 7.99
CA PRO A 320 19.20 -17.36 7.18
C PRO A 320 19.55 -17.22 5.68
N LEU A 321 19.35 -18.26 4.87
CA LEU A 321 19.64 -18.26 3.42
C LEU A 321 19.01 -17.05 2.70
N GLU A 322 17.82 -16.63 3.11
CA GLU A 322 17.18 -15.41 2.61
C GLU A 322 18.05 -14.15 2.81
N GLY A 323 18.73 -14.05 3.96
CA GLY A 323 19.66 -12.97 4.27
C GLY A 323 20.93 -13.03 3.41
N VAL A 324 21.41 -14.23 3.08
CA VAL A 324 22.54 -14.43 2.17
C VAL A 324 22.17 -14.00 0.75
N ILE A 325 21.03 -14.46 0.23
CA ILE A 325 20.53 -14.10 -1.11
C ILE A 325 20.31 -12.59 -1.19
N PHE A 326 19.73 -11.97 -0.16
CA PHE A 326 19.62 -10.52 -0.08
C PHE A 326 20.98 -9.84 -0.19
N GLN A 327 21.98 -10.22 0.62
CA GLN A 327 23.30 -9.60 0.56
C GLN A 327 24.00 -9.82 -0.78
N GLN A 328 23.96 -11.04 -1.32
CA GLN A 328 24.56 -11.38 -2.62
C GLN A 328 23.85 -10.76 -3.81
N SER A 329 22.60 -10.29 -3.64
CA SER A 329 21.87 -9.58 -4.70
C SER A 329 22.32 -8.14 -4.88
N LEU A 330 22.95 -7.57 -3.84
CA LEU A 330 23.42 -6.19 -3.82
C LEU A 330 24.82 -6.11 -4.42
N ASP A 331 24.98 -5.23 -5.40
CA ASP A 331 26.26 -4.96 -6.02
C ASP A 331 26.57 -3.47 -5.95
N LYS A 332 27.83 -3.13 -5.62
CA LYS A 332 28.34 -1.77 -5.77
C LYS A 332 28.62 -1.48 -7.23
N ARG A 333 27.98 -0.44 -7.78
CA ARG A 333 28.07 -0.14 -9.21
C ARG A 333 28.17 1.35 -9.49
N THR A 334 28.66 1.60 -10.70
CA THR A 334 28.76 2.92 -11.29
C THR A 334 28.00 2.94 -12.61
N GLY A 335 27.29 4.04 -12.87
CA GLY A 335 26.58 4.30 -14.11
C GLY A 335 25.08 4.01 -14.04
N ILE A 336 24.44 3.94 -15.21
CA ILE A 336 23.00 3.74 -15.31
C ILE A 336 22.62 2.32 -14.81
N PRO A 337 21.69 2.19 -13.86
CA PRO A 337 21.27 0.89 -13.34
C PRO A 337 20.51 0.06 -14.38
N GLU A 338 20.48 -1.26 -14.16
CA GLU A 338 19.65 -2.17 -14.96
C GLU A 338 18.17 -1.85 -14.71
N GLU A 339 17.41 -1.69 -15.79
CA GLU A 339 15.97 -1.57 -15.74
C GLU A 339 15.35 -2.96 -15.48
N PRO A 340 14.60 -3.15 -14.38
CA PRO A 340 14.26 -4.48 -13.90
C PRO A 340 13.16 -5.18 -14.72
N HIS A 341 12.51 -4.49 -15.67
CA HIS A 341 11.55 -5.06 -16.61
C HIS A 341 12.19 -5.64 -17.89
N GLY A 342 13.53 -5.65 -17.99
CA GLY A 342 14.24 -6.31 -19.09
C GLY A 342 14.45 -5.44 -20.32
N THR A 343 14.31 -4.12 -20.19
CA THR A 343 14.62 -3.16 -21.24
C THR A 343 15.80 -2.28 -20.85
N ARG A 344 15.63 -0.96 -20.84
CA ARG A 344 16.59 0.04 -20.40
C ARG A 344 15.84 1.31 -19.97
N TYR A 345 16.43 2.08 -19.07
CA TYR A 345 15.95 3.43 -18.81
C TYR A 345 16.24 4.34 -20.01
N VAL A 346 15.30 5.21 -20.32
CA VAL A 346 15.40 6.23 -21.37
C VAL A 346 14.85 7.55 -20.85
N LEU A 347 15.40 8.64 -21.39
CA LEU A 347 14.95 9.98 -21.08
C LEU A 347 13.83 10.38 -22.05
N ASN A 348 12.71 10.87 -21.52
CA ASN A 348 11.59 11.35 -22.31
C ASN A 348 11.83 12.81 -22.72
N LEU A 349 12.34 13.00 -23.92
CA LEU A 349 12.72 14.33 -24.42
C LEU A 349 11.52 15.25 -24.67
N SER A 350 10.31 14.68 -24.80
CA SER A 350 9.08 15.47 -24.96
C SER A 350 8.62 16.18 -23.68
N LYS A 351 9.22 15.82 -22.54
CA LYS A 351 8.81 16.27 -21.21
C LYS A 351 9.83 17.18 -20.52
N ILE A 352 11.02 17.30 -21.09
CA ILE A 352 12.11 18.10 -20.54
C ILE A 352 11.76 19.60 -20.59
N GLY A 353 12.11 20.32 -19.53
CA GLY A 353 11.99 21.78 -19.46
C GLY A 353 10.60 22.27 -19.04
N TYR A 354 9.65 21.37 -18.78
CA TYR A 354 8.31 21.70 -18.32
C TYR A 354 8.19 21.57 -16.79
N PRO A 355 7.99 22.68 -16.04
CA PRO A 355 8.00 22.67 -14.57
C PRO A 355 6.88 21.84 -13.91
N TRP A 356 5.81 21.58 -14.64
CA TRP A 356 4.63 20.84 -14.16
C TRP A 356 4.73 19.33 -14.41
N VAL A 357 5.76 18.86 -15.11
CA VAL A 357 5.91 17.44 -15.38
C VAL A 357 6.41 16.73 -14.13
N GLN A 358 5.77 15.61 -13.80
CA GLN A 358 6.19 14.79 -12.68
C GLN A 358 7.52 14.12 -12.99
N LYS A 359 8.36 13.94 -11.96
CA LYS A 359 9.72 13.40 -12.09
C LYS A 359 9.74 12.01 -12.74
N ASP A 360 8.74 11.19 -12.48
CA ASP A 360 8.55 9.85 -13.04
C ASP A 360 8.11 9.83 -14.51
N GLU A 361 7.71 10.97 -15.09
CA GLU A 361 7.47 11.10 -16.54
C GLU A 361 8.75 11.46 -17.33
N LEU A 362 9.82 11.90 -16.64
CA LEU A 362 11.07 12.31 -17.27
C LEU A 362 11.95 11.12 -17.65
N ILE A 363 12.06 10.13 -16.77
CA ILE A 363 12.84 8.90 -17.02
C ILE A 363 11.89 7.72 -16.90
N LEU A 364 11.85 6.89 -17.96
CA LEU A 364 10.92 5.78 -18.09
C LEU A 364 11.67 4.55 -18.62
N SER A 365 11.02 3.38 -18.57
CA SER A 365 11.50 2.23 -19.34
C SER A 365 11.28 2.46 -20.84
N ALA A 366 12.18 1.93 -21.67
CA ALA A 366 12.08 2.05 -23.12
C ALA A 366 10.76 1.47 -23.66
N ALA A 367 10.30 0.35 -23.09
CA ALA A 367 8.99 -0.23 -23.44
C ALA A 367 7.84 0.73 -23.13
N LYS A 368 7.86 1.37 -21.95
CA LYS A 368 6.79 2.29 -21.55
C LYS A 368 6.75 3.53 -22.46
N LEU A 369 7.91 4.12 -22.74
CA LEU A 369 7.99 5.28 -23.63
C LEU A 369 7.54 4.94 -25.07
N GLN A 370 7.83 3.72 -25.54
CA GLN A 370 7.38 3.24 -26.84
C GLN A 370 5.86 3.02 -26.89
N GLU A 371 5.26 2.52 -25.81
CA GLU A 371 3.80 2.40 -25.66
C GLU A 371 3.14 3.79 -25.70
N ASP A 372 3.68 4.75 -24.96
CA ASP A 372 3.17 6.12 -24.93
C ASP A 372 3.29 6.80 -26.30
N LEU A 373 4.41 6.57 -27.01
CA LEU A 373 4.58 7.01 -28.40
C LEU A 373 3.54 6.37 -29.33
N ALA A 374 3.28 5.08 -29.21
CA ALA A 374 2.27 4.39 -30.02
C ALA A 374 0.86 4.97 -29.78
N GLY A 375 0.53 5.28 -28.52
CA GLY A 375 -0.71 5.96 -28.14
C GLY A 375 -0.82 7.35 -28.77
N LEU A 376 0.25 8.15 -28.73
CA LEU A 376 0.32 9.47 -29.36
C LEU A 376 0.13 9.37 -30.87
N LEU A 377 0.88 8.49 -31.54
CA LEU A 377 0.78 8.28 -32.99
C LEU A 377 -0.64 7.91 -33.39
N LYS A 378 -1.28 7.01 -32.64
CA LYS A 378 -2.68 6.63 -32.85
C LYS A 378 -3.62 7.84 -32.71
N GLY A 379 -3.52 8.60 -31.62
CA GLY A 379 -4.37 9.77 -31.39
C GLY A 379 -4.26 10.84 -32.49
N VAL A 380 -3.03 11.11 -32.96
CA VAL A 380 -2.82 12.06 -34.06
C VAL A 380 -3.36 11.52 -35.38
N ARG A 381 -3.16 10.23 -35.68
CA ARG A 381 -3.72 9.58 -36.88
C ARG A 381 -5.25 9.61 -36.89
N ASP A 382 -5.88 9.38 -35.74
CA ASP A 382 -7.33 9.45 -35.58
C ASP A 382 -7.84 10.88 -35.86
N ALA A 383 -7.17 11.90 -35.31
CA ALA A 383 -7.49 13.31 -35.58
C ALA A 383 -7.31 13.69 -37.06
N ILE A 384 -6.23 13.22 -37.72
CA ILE A 384 -6.03 13.40 -39.16
C ILE A 384 -7.17 12.75 -39.96
N ALA A 385 -7.58 11.53 -39.57
CA ALA A 385 -8.64 10.79 -40.24
C ALA A 385 -10.01 11.46 -40.09
N GLU A 386 -10.30 12.02 -38.91
CA GLU A 386 -11.49 12.84 -38.67
C GLU A 386 -11.47 14.10 -39.54
N ARG A 387 -10.35 14.85 -39.51
CA ARG A 387 -10.23 16.07 -40.31
C ARG A 387 -10.32 15.82 -41.80
N LYS A 388 -9.78 14.69 -42.28
CA LYS A 388 -9.91 14.25 -43.67
C LYS A 388 -11.37 14.09 -44.09
N LYS A 389 -12.23 13.56 -43.21
CA LYS A 389 -13.67 13.40 -43.49
C LYS A 389 -14.37 14.75 -43.63
N GLU A 390 -14.01 15.71 -42.78
CA GLU A 390 -14.57 17.07 -42.82
C GLU A 390 -14.16 17.84 -44.09
N LEU A 391 -12.89 17.73 -44.49
CA LEU A 391 -12.35 18.46 -45.64
C LEU A 391 -12.63 17.78 -46.99
N GLY A 392 -12.97 16.49 -46.99
CA GLY A 392 -13.07 15.68 -48.22
C GLY A 392 -11.72 15.42 -48.91
N ARG A 393 -10.61 15.78 -48.26
CA ARG A 393 -9.22 15.60 -48.72
C ARG A 393 -8.29 15.42 -47.52
N ASN A 394 -7.08 14.93 -47.74
CA ASN A 394 -6.07 14.95 -46.69
C ASN A 394 -5.76 16.41 -46.28
N PRO A 395 -5.57 16.68 -44.97
CA PRO A 395 -5.02 17.94 -44.49
C PRO A 395 -3.68 18.29 -45.20
N ARG A 396 -3.40 19.57 -45.41
CA ARG A 396 -2.12 20.00 -46.02
C ARG A 396 -0.95 19.90 -45.05
N ASP A 397 -1.25 20.10 -43.78
CA ASP A 397 -0.33 20.06 -42.66
C ASP A 397 -1.11 19.74 -41.37
N LEU A 398 -0.39 19.66 -40.25
CA LEU A 398 -1.01 19.41 -38.94
C LEU A 398 -1.69 20.66 -38.36
N HIS A 399 -1.43 21.86 -38.88
CA HIS A 399 -2.13 23.06 -38.47
C HIS A 399 -3.59 23.02 -38.93
N GLU A 400 -3.87 22.49 -40.13
CA GLU A 400 -5.25 22.21 -40.57
C GLU A 400 -5.97 21.19 -39.68
N VAL A 401 -5.24 20.31 -38.98
CA VAL A 401 -5.79 19.28 -38.09
C VAL A 401 -6.12 19.83 -36.71
N PHE A 402 -5.15 20.52 -36.08
CA PHE A 402 -5.27 20.96 -34.69
C PHE A 402 -5.65 22.44 -34.54
N TYR A 403 -5.80 23.17 -35.64
CA TYR A 403 -6.00 24.63 -35.67
C TYR A 403 -4.89 25.40 -34.94
N THR A 404 -3.72 24.78 -34.81
CA THR A 404 -2.53 25.31 -34.13
C THR A 404 -1.28 24.58 -34.62
N ASP A 405 -0.12 25.19 -34.39
CA ASP A 405 1.15 24.60 -34.79
C ASP A 405 1.48 23.37 -33.94
N PHE A 406 1.78 22.26 -34.62
CA PHE A 406 2.15 21.02 -33.97
C PHE A 406 3.63 21.08 -33.54
N ASN A 407 3.84 21.57 -32.31
CA ASN A 407 5.18 21.74 -31.72
C ASN A 407 5.55 20.62 -30.74
N THR A 408 4.86 19.48 -30.80
CA THR A 408 5.13 18.35 -29.91
C THR A 408 6.46 17.70 -30.26
N THR A 409 7.41 17.71 -29.31
CA THR A 409 8.70 17.04 -29.47
C THR A 409 8.52 15.52 -29.47
N GLU A 410 9.28 14.84 -30.34
CA GLU A 410 9.28 13.37 -30.41
C GLU A 410 9.99 12.80 -29.15
N PRO A 411 9.37 11.86 -28.41
CA PRO A 411 9.87 11.44 -27.10
C PRO A 411 11.28 10.84 -27.07
N PHE A 412 11.74 10.23 -28.17
CA PHE A 412 13.07 9.64 -28.31
C PHE A 412 14.09 10.57 -29.01
N GLY A 413 13.72 11.83 -29.26
CA GLY A 413 14.60 12.82 -29.89
C GLY A 413 14.59 12.79 -31.41
N GLY A 414 13.65 12.06 -32.00
CA GLY A 414 13.40 12.08 -33.44
C GLY A 414 12.62 13.31 -33.90
N LYS A 415 12.06 13.16 -35.09
CA LYS A 415 11.06 14.04 -35.68
C LYS A 415 9.79 13.25 -36.04
N PHE A 416 8.65 13.93 -35.93
CA PHE A 416 7.42 13.46 -36.52
C PHE A 416 7.35 13.86 -38.00
N ASN A 417 6.91 12.95 -38.85
CA ASN A 417 6.77 13.16 -40.29
C ASN A 417 5.30 13.01 -40.69
N TYR A 418 4.75 14.05 -41.32
CA TYR A 418 3.43 14.03 -41.94
C TYR A 418 3.58 14.14 -43.46
N ASP A 419 2.95 13.22 -44.20
CA ASP A 419 2.87 13.28 -45.66
C ASP A 419 1.44 13.68 -46.08
N PRO A 420 1.22 14.89 -46.63
CA PRO A 420 -0.11 15.33 -47.03
C PRO A 420 -0.69 14.57 -48.23
N THR A 421 0.16 13.93 -49.04
CA THR A 421 -0.31 13.17 -50.22
C THR A 421 -0.94 11.85 -49.81
N THR A 422 -0.30 11.12 -48.88
CA THR A 422 -0.81 9.85 -48.36
C THR A 422 -1.69 10.02 -47.12
N GLY A 423 -1.54 11.13 -46.39
CA GLY A 423 -2.13 11.36 -45.07
C GLY A 423 -1.42 10.61 -43.95
N ASN A 424 -0.24 10.04 -44.21
CA ASN A 424 0.48 9.22 -43.26
C ASN A 424 1.22 10.07 -42.22
N PHE A 425 1.19 9.63 -40.96
CA PHE A 425 1.88 10.27 -39.84
C PHE A 425 2.73 9.24 -39.09
N THR A 426 4.04 9.49 -39.00
CA THR A 426 5.03 8.52 -38.48
C THR A 426 6.08 9.19 -37.59
N SER A 427 6.66 8.42 -36.67
CA SER A 427 7.88 8.81 -35.98
C SER A 427 9.11 8.34 -36.76
N SER A 428 10.15 9.16 -36.84
CA SER A 428 11.43 8.79 -37.46
C SER A 428 12.26 7.80 -36.64
N THR A 429 12.06 7.73 -35.32
CA THR A 429 12.73 6.76 -34.43
C THR A 429 12.03 5.40 -34.47
N PHE A 430 10.70 5.40 -34.66
CA PHE A 430 9.90 4.18 -34.79
C PHE A 430 8.95 4.23 -36.00
N PRO A 431 9.46 4.08 -37.25
CA PRO A 431 8.63 4.20 -38.46
C PRO A 431 7.57 3.10 -38.63
N LYS A 432 7.69 2.00 -37.88
CA LYS A 432 6.80 0.82 -37.97
C LYS A 432 5.69 0.80 -36.92
N LEU A 433 5.73 1.70 -35.94
CA LEU A 433 4.60 1.96 -35.04
C LEU A 433 3.52 2.73 -35.79
#